data_AF-A0A4S5CDR8-F1
#
_entry.id   AF-A0A4S5CDR8-F1
#
_cell.length_a   1.000
_cell.length_b   1.000
_cell.length_c   1.000
_cell.angle_alpha   90.00
_cell.angle_beta   90.00
_cell.angle_gamma   90.00
#
_symmetry.space_group_name_H-M   'P 1'
#
loop_
_entity.id
_entity.type
_entity.pdbx_description
1 polymer ?
#
loop_
_entity_poly.entity_id
_entity_poly.type
_entity_poly.pdbx_seq_one_letter_code
_entity_poly.pdbx_strand_id
1 'polypeptide(L)' 'MTAPARRAFLGKFEALADPDGVLPPDERARRAGHLRKAHMQRLALRSVQARRNTRGRQA' A
#
# COMPACT_ATOMS: atom_id res chain seq x y z
N MET A 1 6.05 -12.84 7.28
CA MET A 1 6.91 -11.94 6.47
C MET A 1 8.27 -11.82 7.15
N THR A 2 9.33 -12.17 6.45
CA THR A 2 10.71 -11.96 6.92
C THR A 2 11.10 -10.48 6.78
N ALA A 3 12.14 -10.04 7.51
CA ALA A 3 12.61 -8.66 7.44
C ALA A 3 12.99 -8.19 6.00
N PRO A 4 13.65 -9.02 5.16
CA PRO A 4 13.97 -8.62 3.77
C PRO A 4 12.72 -8.40 2.90
N ALA A 5 11.73 -9.28 3.00
CA ALA A 5 10.47 -9.14 2.25
C ALA A 5 9.72 -7.85 2.62
N ARG A 6 9.74 -7.47 3.90
CA ARG A 6 9.15 -6.21 4.35
C ARG A 6 9.88 -5.00 3.77
N ARG A 7 11.23 -5.01 3.75
CA ARG A 7 12.03 -3.92 3.18
C ARG A 7 11.78 -3.76 1.68
N ALA A 8 11.79 -4.86 0.92
CA ALA A 8 11.52 -4.82 -0.51
C ALA A 8 10.12 -4.27 -0.83
N PHE A 9 9.11 -4.67 -0.04
CA PHE A 9 7.75 -4.15 -0.18
C PHE A 9 7.68 -2.64 0.11
N LEU A 10 8.36 -2.16 1.16
CA LEU A 10 8.40 -0.73 1.50
C LEU A 10 9.15 0.09 0.44
N GLY A 11 10.28 -0.41 -0.07
CA GLY A 11 11.09 0.26 -1.09
C GLY A 11 10.32 0.52 -2.39
N LYS A 12 9.33 -0.30 -2.73
CA LYS A 12 8.43 -0.05 -3.86
C LYS A 12 7.69 1.28 -3.71
N PHE A 13 7.23 1.63 -2.51
CA PHE A 13 6.50 2.89 -2.30
C PHE A 13 7.42 4.11 -2.32
N GLU A 14 8.68 3.95 -1.92
CA GLU A 14 9.69 5.02 -2.03
C GLU A 14 10.00 5.31 -3.50
N ALA A 15 10.20 4.28 -4.32
CA ALA A 15 10.40 4.44 -5.77
C ALA A 15 9.17 5.04 -6.48
N LEU A 16 7.96 4.71 -6.04
CA LEU A 16 6.73 5.30 -6.58
C LEU A 16 6.48 6.73 -6.09
N ALA A 17 6.97 7.08 -4.90
CA ALA A 17 6.82 8.41 -4.32
C ALA A 17 7.73 9.45 -5.00
N ASP A 18 8.87 9.00 -5.53
CA ASP A 18 9.84 9.84 -6.21
C ASP A 18 10.56 9.07 -7.34
N PRO A 19 9.90 8.86 -8.49
CA PRO A 19 10.48 8.14 -9.62
C PRO A 19 11.74 8.82 -10.19
N ASP A 20 11.77 10.15 -10.15
CA ASP A 20 12.86 10.97 -10.70
C ASP A 20 13.96 11.27 -9.67
N GLY A 21 13.77 10.89 -8.40
CA GLY A 21 14.75 11.06 -7.34
C GLY A 21 14.99 12.51 -6.89
N VAL A 22 14.10 13.44 -7.24
CA VAL A 22 14.30 14.88 -7.06
C VAL A 22 13.83 15.40 -5.70
N LEU A 23 13.05 14.60 -4.96
CA LEU A 23 12.47 15.04 -3.69
C LEU A 23 13.49 14.90 -2.53
N PRO A 24 13.46 15.84 -1.56
CA PRO A 24 14.18 15.67 -0.31
C PRO A 24 13.80 14.35 0.39
N PRO A 25 14.73 13.70 1.12
CA PRO A 25 14.48 12.40 1.76
C PRO A 25 13.23 12.39 2.65
N ASP A 26 13.01 13.44 3.44
CA ASP A 26 11.85 13.53 4.34
C ASP A 26 10.52 13.58 3.58
N GLU A 27 10.49 14.31 2.47
CA GLU A 27 9.30 14.45 1.63
C GLU A 27 8.99 13.15 0.88
N ARG A 28 10.03 12.48 0.38
CA ARG A 28 9.93 11.14 -0.21
C ARG A 28 9.37 10.15 0.81
N ALA A 29 9.87 10.16 2.05
CA ALA A 29 9.39 9.28 3.11
C ALA A 29 7.91 9.55 3.49
N ARG A 30 7.52 10.83 3.60
CA ARG A 30 6.12 11.23 3.84
C ARG A 30 5.19 10.72 2.73
N ARG A 31 5.55 10.95 1.47
CA ARG A 31 4.77 10.50 0.31
C ARG A 31 4.68 8.98 0.21
N ALA A 32 5.80 8.27 0.44
CA ALA A 32 5.82 6.81 0.49
C ALA A 32 4.89 6.28 1.60
N GLY A 33 4.89 6.93 2.77
CA GLY A 33 3.96 6.65 3.87
C GLY A 33 2.49 6.78 3.46
N HIS A 34 2.13 7.86 2.75
CA HIS A 34 0.78 8.07 2.22
C HIS A 34 0.38 7.00 1.19
N LEU A 35 1.26 6.68 0.24
CA LEU A 35 1.01 5.63 -0.77
C LEU A 35 0.78 4.27 -0.12
N ARG A 36 1.59 3.92 0.89
CA ARG A 36 1.43 2.69 1.66
C ARG A 36 0.07 2.64 2.35
N LYS A 37 -0.33 3.74 3.02
CA LYS A 37 -1.63 3.83 3.70
C LYS A 37 -2.79 3.64 2.71
N ALA A 38 -2.74 4.34 1.58
CA ALA A 38 -3.76 4.23 0.53
C ALA A 38 -3.85 2.79 -0.04
N HIS A 39 -2.72 2.13 -0.27
CA HIS A 39 -2.69 0.75 -0.74
C HIS A 39 -3.39 -0.20 0.23
N MET A 40 -3.08 -0.11 1.53
CA MET A 40 -3.69 -0.95 2.55
C MET A 40 -5.19 -0.69 2.70
N GLN A 41 -5.62 0.58 2.63
CA GLN A 41 -7.04 0.94 2.64
C GLN A 41 -7.79 0.34 1.46
N ARG A 42 -7.23 0.39 0.24
CA ARG A 42 -7.81 -0.24 -0.95
C ARG A 42 -7.92 -1.76 -0.79
N LEU A 43 -6.90 -2.40 -0.22
CA LEU A 43 -6.91 -3.84 0.04
C LEU A 43 -8.00 -4.22 1.05
N ALA A 44 -8.12 -3.47 2.15
CA ALA A 44 -9.16 -3.67 3.15
C ALA A 44 -10.57 -3.48 2.55
N LEU A 45 -10.77 -2.42 1.77
CA LEU A 45 -12.04 -2.16 1.09
C LEU A 45 -12.43 -3.34 0.18
N ARG A 46 -11.49 -3.82 -0.65
CA ARG A 46 -11.71 -4.99 -1.51
C ARG A 46 -12.05 -6.25 -0.71
N SER A 47 -11.38 -6.46 0.42
CA SER A 47 -11.69 -7.59 1.32
C SER A 47 -13.12 -7.51 1.86
N VAL A 48 -13.55 -6.32 2.30
CA VAL A 48 -14.92 -6.12 2.80
C VAL A 48 -15.95 -6.34 1.68
N GLN A 49 -15.70 -5.79 0.48
CA GLN A 49 -16.56 -6.00 -0.69
C GLN A 49 -16.69 -7.48 -1.05
N ALA A 50 -15.59 -8.23 -1.07
CA ALA A 50 -15.60 -9.67 -1.36
C ALA A 50 -16.45 -10.44 -0.34
N ARG A 51 -16.27 -10.18 0.96
CA ARG A 51 -17.07 -10.83 2.02
C ARG A 51 -18.55 -10.51 1.93
N ARG A 52 -18.90 -9.26 1.59
CA ARG A 52 -20.30 -8.86 1.37
C ARG A 52 -20.93 -9.62 0.20
N ASN A 53 -20.20 -9.74 -0.91
CA ASN A 53 -20.69 -10.45 -2.09
C ASN A 53 -20.90 -11.94 -1.83
N THR A 54 -20.00 -12.59 -1.09
CA THR A 54 -20.16 -14.01 -0.71
C THR A 54 -21.38 -14.23 0.18
N ARG A 55 -21.64 -13.33 1.15
CA ARG A 55 -22.83 -13.43 2.02
C ARG A 55 -24.13 -13.21 1.27
N GLY A 56 -24.16 -12.27 0.32
CA GLY A 56 -25.34 -12.02 -0.52
C GLY A 56 -25.64 -13.13 -1.54
N ARG A 57 -24.69 -14.06 -1.76
CA ARG A 57 -24.87 -15.22 -2.64
C ARG A 57 -25.21 -16.52 -1.89
N GLN A 58 -25.13 -16.50 -0.57
CA GLN A 58 -25.47 -17.63 0.31
C GLN A 58 -26.86 -17.50 0.96
N ALA A 59 -27.54 -16.37 0.74
CA ALA A 59 -28.94 -16.13 1.10
C ALA A 59 -29.80 -16.11 -0.17
#